data_AF-A0A7R9VE18-F1
#
_entry.id   AF-A0A7R9VE18-F1
#
_cell.length_a   1.000
_cell.length_b   1.000
_cell.length_c   1.000
_cell.angle_alpha   90.00
_cell.angle_beta   90.00
_cell.angle_gamma   90.00
#
_symmetry.space_group_name_H-M   'P 1'
#
loop_
_entity.id
_entity.type
_entity.pdbx_description
1 polymer ?
#
loop_
_entity_poly.entity_id
_entity_poly.type
_entity_poly.pdbx_seq_one_letter_code
_entity_poly.pdbx_strand_id
1 'polypeptide(L)'
;KVTKPMKQRALVDLFKSLKENGFSSLKWSVPSQIREMIQLLQLPIPPKAMLWLKDDAAVLESAERYFYRSSVELSQLRAEIAMFGSQYISQREMKLMERFSEHGLLMLSQMRCMIASIVKTLDEVDRYTEKFDQLENDLLPAGQKSLLGNVHRFYEALCSAAES
;
A
#
# COMPACT_ATOMS: atom_id res chain seq x y z
N LYS A 1 -12.33 15.68 35.22
CA LYS A 1 -11.96 16.89 34.44
C LYS A 1 -10.51 16.73 33.99
N VAL A 2 -10.22 16.78 32.69
CA VAL A 2 -8.84 16.70 32.18
C VAL A 2 -8.15 18.06 32.39
N THR A 3 -7.02 18.06 33.08
CA THR A 3 -6.26 19.29 33.37
C THR A 3 -5.22 19.58 32.29
N LYS A 4 -4.77 20.84 32.19
CA LYS A 4 -3.72 21.24 31.24
C LYS A 4 -2.43 20.40 31.37
N PRO A 5 -1.93 20.09 32.58
CA PRO A 5 -0.78 19.19 32.75
C PRO A 5 -1.01 17.77 32.22
N MET A 6 -2.22 17.23 32.34
CA MET A 6 -2.55 15.89 31.81
C MET A 6 -2.47 15.87 30.28
N LYS A 7 -3.00 16.91 29.61
CA LYS A 7 -2.92 17.02 28.13
C LYS A 7 -1.47 17.12 27.66
N GLN A 8 -0.65 17.91 28.36
CA GLN A 8 0.76 18.07 28.03
C GLN A 8 1.54 16.77 28.21
N ARG A 9 1.30 16.04 29.30
CA ARG A 9 1.92 14.72 29.51
C ARG A 9 1.53 13.74 28.41
N ALA A 10 0.23 13.64 28.09
CA ALA A 10 -0.25 12.77 27.03
C ALA A 10 0.39 13.09 25.67
N LEU A 11 0.60 14.38 25.36
CA LEU A 11 1.25 14.81 24.12
C LEU A 11 2.73 14.41 24.06
N VAL A 12 3.45 14.57 25.18
CA VAL A 12 4.86 14.16 25.28
C VAL A 12 4.99 12.63 25.16
N ASP A 13 4.11 11.88 25.83
CA ASP A 13 4.08 10.42 25.76
C ASP A 13 3.77 9.95 24.33
N LEU A 14 2.86 10.63 23.63
CA LEU A 14 2.57 10.38 22.22
C LEU A 14 3.82 10.60 21.34
N PHE A 15 4.55 11.71 21.50
CA PHE A 15 5.76 11.96 20.72
C PHE A 15 6.85 10.91 20.98
N LYS A 16 6.99 10.47 22.22
CA LYS A 16 7.93 9.41 22.59
C LYS A 16 7.54 8.10 21.90
N SER A 17 6.28 7.70 22.01
CA SER A 17 5.75 6.49 21.37
C SER A 17 5.91 6.52 19.85
N LEU A 18 5.60 7.64 19.18
CA LEU A 18 5.80 7.79 17.74
C LEU A 18 7.27 7.58 17.34
N LYS A 19 8.20 8.15 18.09
CA LYS A 19 9.64 7.98 17.82
C LYS A 19 10.10 6.54 18.04
N GLU A 20 9.60 5.87 19.08
CA GLU A 20 9.89 4.46 19.36
C GLU A 20 9.36 3.54 18.26
N ASN A 21 8.27 3.92 17.60
CA ASN A 21 7.70 3.20 16.45
C ASN A 21 8.30 3.65 15.10
N GLY A 22 9.45 4.31 15.08
CA GLY A 22 10.20 4.63 13.86
C GLY A 22 9.75 5.90 13.14
N PHE A 23 8.86 6.72 13.72
CA PHE A 23 8.53 8.01 13.12
C PHE A 23 9.64 9.03 13.37
N SER A 24 9.95 9.83 12.35
CA SER A 24 10.92 10.92 12.46
C SER A 24 10.24 12.27 12.58
N SER A 25 10.72 13.10 13.51
CA SER A 25 10.33 14.50 13.63
C SER A 25 11.32 15.46 12.94
N LEU A 26 12.32 14.93 12.23
CA LEU A 26 13.35 15.74 11.57
C LEU A 26 12.79 16.38 10.31
N LYS A 27 13.11 17.67 10.08
CA LYS A 27 12.64 18.40 8.88
C LYS A 27 13.07 17.75 7.56
N TRP A 28 14.24 17.14 7.56
CA TRP A 28 14.91 16.60 6.38
C TRP A 28 14.55 15.15 6.08
N SER A 29 13.86 14.45 7.00
CA SER A 29 13.45 13.07 6.76
C SER A 29 12.27 12.96 5.79
N VAL A 30 11.64 14.10 5.44
CA VAL A 30 10.51 14.14 4.51
C VAL A 30 10.84 15.04 3.33
N PRO A 31 10.82 14.52 2.09
CA PRO A 31 10.98 15.32 0.88
C PRO A 31 9.91 16.42 0.78
N SER A 32 10.26 17.59 0.24
CA SER A 32 9.32 18.71 0.12
C SER A 32 8.11 18.38 -0.75
N GLN A 33 8.24 17.45 -1.69
CA GLN A 33 7.19 16.98 -2.59
C GLN A 33 6.01 16.38 -1.82
N ILE A 34 6.23 15.74 -0.67
CA ILE A 34 5.15 15.20 0.17
C ILE A 34 4.28 16.31 0.78
N ARG A 35 4.77 17.56 0.78
CA ARG A 35 3.99 18.71 1.23
C ARG A 35 3.08 19.25 0.14
N GLU A 36 3.34 18.92 -1.11
CA GLU A 36 2.60 19.40 -2.27
C GLU A 36 1.51 18.41 -2.65
N MET A 37 0.25 18.78 -2.47
CA MET A 37 -0.90 17.93 -2.79
C MET A 37 -0.83 17.40 -4.23
N ILE A 38 -0.44 18.26 -5.18
CA ILE A 38 -0.33 17.90 -6.60
C ILE A 38 0.60 16.70 -6.81
N GLN A 39 1.73 16.64 -6.09
CA GLN A 39 2.69 15.54 -6.20
C GLN A 39 2.11 14.24 -5.62
N LEU A 40 1.34 14.33 -4.53
CA LEU A 40 0.68 13.16 -3.94
C LEU A 40 -0.37 12.57 -4.88
N LEU A 41 -1.09 13.41 -5.63
CA LEU A 41 -2.08 12.96 -6.61
C LEU A 41 -1.44 12.25 -7.81
N GLN A 42 -0.16 12.50 -8.08
CA GLN A 42 0.59 11.84 -9.17
C GLN A 42 1.13 10.46 -8.76
N LEU A 43 1.03 10.07 -7.50
CA LEU A 43 1.51 8.77 -7.04
C LEU A 43 0.70 7.63 -7.68
N PRO A 44 1.35 6.52 -8.05
CA PRO A 44 0.69 5.39 -8.70
C PRO A 44 -0.50 4.89 -7.90
N ILE A 45 -1.64 4.77 -8.56
CA ILE A 45 -2.88 4.26 -7.98
C ILE A 45 -2.88 2.74 -8.15
N PRO A 46 -3.07 1.96 -7.08
CA PRO A 46 -3.22 0.52 -7.21
C PRO A 46 -4.40 0.19 -8.15
N PRO A 47 -4.19 -0.60 -9.22
CA PRO A 47 -5.24 -0.87 -10.20
C PRO A 47 -6.34 -1.74 -9.58
N LYS A 48 -7.60 -1.44 -9.92
CA LYS A 48 -8.79 -2.13 -9.38
C LYS A 48 -9.04 -3.53 -9.97
N ALA A 49 -8.40 -3.84 -11.10
CA ALA A 49 -8.88 -4.87 -12.03
C ALA A 49 -8.53 -6.32 -11.64
N MET A 50 -7.59 -6.57 -10.73
CA MET A 50 -7.11 -7.92 -10.43
C MET A 50 -6.85 -8.16 -8.95
N LEU A 51 -7.87 -7.90 -8.13
CA LEU A 51 -7.89 -8.48 -6.80
C LEU A 51 -8.66 -9.80 -6.89
N TRP A 52 -7.89 -10.88 -6.80
CA TRP A 52 -8.31 -12.27 -6.90
C TRP A 52 -9.43 -12.64 -5.89
N LEU A 53 -9.60 -11.82 -4.85
CA LEU A 53 -10.81 -11.76 -4.04
C LEU A 53 -11.62 -10.51 -4.40
N LYS A 54 -12.85 -10.71 -4.85
CA LYS A 54 -13.84 -9.63 -5.09
C LYS A 54 -14.00 -8.69 -3.89
N ASP A 55 -13.77 -9.18 -2.68
CA ASP A 55 -13.87 -8.39 -1.44
C ASP A 55 -12.73 -7.37 -1.29
N ASP A 56 -11.55 -7.65 -1.85
CA ASP A 56 -10.38 -6.80 -1.69
C ASP A 56 -10.50 -5.52 -2.53
N ALA A 57 -11.23 -5.54 -3.66
CA ALA A 57 -11.40 -4.36 -4.51
C ALA A 57 -12.16 -3.22 -3.81
N ALA A 58 -13.19 -3.57 -3.03
CA ALA A 58 -13.91 -2.61 -2.21
C ALA A 58 -13.05 -2.08 -1.06
N VAL A 59 -12.23 -2.94 -0.44
CA VAL A 59 -11.29 -2.55 0.62
C VAL A 59 -10.24 -1.58 0.07
N LEU A 60 -9.66 -1.88 -1.09
CA LEU A 60 -8.66 -1.03 -1.74
C LEU A 60 -9.25 0.34 -2.10
N GLU A 61 -10.46 0.38 -2.67
CA GLU A 61 -11.13 1.64 -2.97
C GLU A 61 -11.44 2.45 -1.70
N SER A 62 -11.89 1.78 -0.63
CA SER A 62 -12.11 2.42 0.68
C SER A 62 -10.81 3.00 1.24
N ALA A 63 -9.70 2.24 1.17
CA ALA A 63 -8.38 2.67 1.60
C ALA A 63 -7.88 3.88 0.79
N GLU A 64 -8.08 3.88 -0.52
CA GLU A 64 -7.75 5.01 -1.39
C GLU A 64 -8.55 6.26 -1.01
N ARG A 65 -9.88 6.15 -0.81
CA ARG A 65 -10.69 7.28 -0.34
C ARG A 65 -10.22 7.81 1.01
N TYR A 66 -9.86 6.91 1.93
CA TYR A 66 -9.33 7.28 3.24
C TYR A 66 -8.01 8.04 3.09
N PHE A 67 -7.10 7.56 2.24
CA PHE A 67 -5.83 8.22 1.95
C PHE A 67 -6.04 9.64 1.40
N TYR A 68 -6.93 9.82 0.42
CA TYR A 68 -7.24 11.15 -0.12
C TYR A 68 -7.83 12.08 0.94
N ARG A 69 -8.80 11.60 1.72
CA ARG A 69 -9.40 12.39 2.80
C ARG A 69 -8.34 12.83 3.81
N SER A 70 -7.53 11.91 4.30
CA SER A 70 -6.46 12.23 5.27
C SER A 70 -5.41 13.17 4.70
N SER A 71 -5.09 13.07 3.41
CA SER A 71 -4.15 14.00 2.75
C SER A 71 -4.70 15.43 2.71
N VAL A 72 -6.00 15.58 2.42
CA VAL A 72 -6.69 16.89 2.38
C VAL A 72 -6.78 17.47 3.80
N GLU A 73 -7.24 16.69 4.77
CA GLU A 73 -7.31 17.09 6.17
C GLU A 73 -5.94 17.54 6.70
N LEU A 74 -4.88 16.79 6.39
CA LEU A 74 -3.54 17.15 6.80
C LEU A 74 -3.06 18.47 6.17
N SER A 75 -3.42 18.71 4.91
CA SER A 75 -3.06 19.96 4.23
C SER A 75 -3.80 21.16 4.83
N GLN A 76 -5.07 20.99 5.19
CA GLN A 76 -5.86 22.01 5.89
C GLN A 76 -5.27 22.29 7.28
N LEU A 77 -4.95 21.25 8.06
CA LEU A 77 -4.33 21.39 9.38
C LEU A 77 -2.99 22.16 9.31
N ARG A 78 -2.17 21.91 8.28
CA ARG A 78 -0.94 22.69 8.07
C ARG A 78 -1.22 24.18 7.85
N ALA A 79 -2.23 24.50 7.04
CA ALA A 79 -2.62 25.89 6.80
C ALA A 79 -3.13 26.55 8.09
N GLU A 80 -3.97 25.86 8.87
CA GLU A 80 -4.48 26.36 10.14
C GLU A 80 -3.36 26.60 11.17
N ILE A 81 -2.42 25.65 11.31
CA ILE A 81 -1.26 25.80 12.20
C ILE A 81 -0.42 27.01 11.78
N ALA A 82 -0.20 27.21 10.48
CA ALA A 82 0.58 28.32 9.95
C ALA A 82 -0.10 29.68 10.19
N MET A 83 -1.44 29.75 10.11
CA MET A 83 -2.21 30.98 10.25
C MET A 83 -2.51 31.35 11.70
N PHE A 84 -3.00 30.39 12.49
CA PHE A 84 -3.58 30.63 13.81
C PHE A 84 -2.75 30.05 14.95
N GLY A 85 -2.03 28.95 14.68
CA GLY A 85 -1.36 28.18 15.71
C GLY A 85 -2.33 27.67 16.79
N SER A 86 -1.83 27.47 18.01
CA SER A 86 -2.62 27.00 19.14
C SER A 86 -2.30 27.81 20.38
N GLN A 87 -3.33 28.19 21.13
CA GLN A 87 -3.20 28.80 22.45
C GLN A 87 -2.88 27.77 23.55
N TYR A 88 -3.10 26.48 23.24
CA TYR A 88 -2.99 25.39 24.22
C TYR A 88 -1.73 24.54 24.05
N ILE A 89 -1.10 24.60 22.88
CA ILE A 89 0.08 23.81 22.50
C ILE A 89 1.20 24.79 22.14
N SER A 90 2.42 24.54 22.63
CA SER A 90 3.55 25.39 22.29
C SER A 90 3.90 25.30 20.80
N GLN A 91 4.52 26.35 20.27
CA GLN A 91 5.02 26.36 18.88
C GLN A 91 5.97 25.20 18.57
N ARG A 92 6.77 24.77 19.57
CA ARG A 92 7.65 23.62 19.44
C ARG A 92 6.88 22.31 19.28
N GLU A 93 5.87 22.08 20.13
CA GLU A 93 5.05 20.88 20.09
C GLU A 93 4.20 20.83 18.81
N MET A 94 3.66 21.96 18.34
CA MET A 94 2.96 22.02 17.05
C MET A 94 3.87 21.65 15.88
N LYS A 95 5.10 22.19 15.85
CA LYS A 95 6.10 21.81 14.84
C LYS A 95 6.42 20.31 14.92
N LEU A 96 6.55 19.73 16.12
CA LEU A 96 6.77 18.29 16.25
C LEU A 96 5.60 17.48 15.68
N MET A 97 4.35 17.86 15.99
CA MET A 97 3.16 17.23 15.41
C MET A 97 3.17 17.31 13.88
N GLU A 98 3.44 18.50 13.34
CA GLU A 98 3.55 18.70 11.90
C GLU A 98 4.59 17.74 11.29
N ARG A 99 5.79 17.64 11.87
CA ARG A 99 6.85 16.77 11.32
C ARG A 99 6.51 15.29 11.42
N PHE A 100 5.94 14.84 12.54
CA PHE A 100 5.48 13.46 12.67
C PHE A 100 4.38 13.13 11.67
N SER A 101 3.43 14.05 11.46
CA SER A 101 2.35 13.87 10.48
C SER A 101 2.86 13.87 9.03
N GLU A 102 3.84 14.71 8.70
CA GLU A 102 4.54 14.69 7.42
C GLU A 102 5.23 13.34 7.18
N HIS A 103 5.90 12.81 8.19
CA HIS A 103 6.59 11.53 8.09
C HIS A 103 5.60 10.35 7.96
N GLY A 104 4.50 10.39 8.71
CA GLY A 104 3.42 9.42 8.58
C GLY A 104 2.82 9.41 7.18
N LEU A 105 2.58 10.59 6.60
CA LEU A 105 2.11 10.69 5.23
C LEU A 105 3.12 10.11 4.22
N LEU A 106 4.42 10.40 4.39
CA LEU A 106 5.47 9.81 3.57
C LEU A 106 5.43 8.26 3.62
N MET A 107 5.36 7.69 4.83
CA MET A 107 5.28 6.24 5.00
C MET A 107 4.03 5.67 4.30
N LEU A 108 2.87 6.31 4.46
CA LEU A 108 1.63 5.89 3.79
C LEU A 108 1.78 5.96 2.26
N SER A 109 2.37 7.03 1.73
CA SER A 109 2.66 7.17 0.30
C SER A 109 3.57 6.05 -0.20
N GLN A 110 4.64 5.73 0.55
CA GLN A 110 5.55 4.63 0.20
C GLN A 110 4.81 3.28 0.19
N MET A 111 4.04 2.98 1.23
CA MET A 111 3.24 1.75 1.32
C MET A 111 2.26 1.63 0.16
N ARG A 112 1.57 2.73 -0.17
CA ARG A 112 0.66 2.79 -1.33
C ARG A 112 1.36 2.49 -2.64
N CYS A 113 2.53 3.09 -2.89
CA CYS A 113 3.33 2.82 -4.09
C CYS A 113 3.83 1.38 -4.16
N MET A 114 4.20 0.78 -3.02
CA MET A 114 4.59 -0.63 -2.95
C MET A 114 3.42 -1.53 -3.31
N ILE A 115 2.24 -1.30 -2.74
CA ILE A 115 1.03 -2.06 -3.07
C ILE A 115 0.71 -1.94 -4.56
N ALA A 116 0.74 -0.73 -5.13
CA ALA A 116 0.49 -0.53 -6.55
C ALA A 116 1.48 -1.32 -7.43
N SER A 117 2.77 -1.34 -7.07
CA SER A 117 3.79 -2.12 -7.76
C SER A 117 3.52 -3.63 -7.66
N ILE A 118 3.21 -4.13 -6.46
CA ILE A 118 2.93 -5.56 -6.23
C ILE A 118 1.72 -6.00 -7.05
N VAL A 119 0.62 -5.25 -7.01
CA VAL A 119 -0.59 -5.56 -7.79
C VAL A 119 -0.28 -5.60 -9.28
N LYS A 120 0.53 -4.66 -9.78
CA LYS A 120 0.96 -4.65 -11.18
C LYS A 120 1.79 -5.90 -11.54
N THR A 121 2.73 -6.28 -10.68
CA THR A 121 3.55 -7.49 -10.92
C THR A 121 2.70 -8.76 -10.91
N LEU A 122 1.72 -8.86 -10.00
CA LEU A 122 0.79 -9.99 -9.98
C LEU A 122 -0.03 -10.04 -11.27
N ASP A 123 -0.59 -8.92 -11.71
CA ASP A 123 -1.33 -8.82 -12.99
C ASP A 123 -0.47 -9.21 -14.21
N GLU A 124 0.83 -8.92 -14.19
CA GLU A 124 1.76 -9.38 -15.23
C GLU A 124 1.92 -10.91 -15.19
N VAL A 125 2.13 -11.50 -14.00
CA VAL A 125 2.22 -12.96 -13.82
C VAL A 125 0.95 -13.66 -14.29
N ASP A 126 -0.20 -13.14 -13.92
CA ASP A 126 -1.51 -13.70 -14.26
C ASP A 126 -1.73 -13.74 -15.77
N ARG A 127 -1.38 -12.64 -16.47
CA ARG A 127 -1.41 -12.59 -17.93
C ARG A 127 -0.43 -13.55 -18.60
N TYR A 128 0.70 -13.87 -17.96
CA TYR A 128 1.60 -14.91 -18.46
C TYR A 128 1.04 -16.31 -18.25
N THR A 129 0.40 -16.57 -17.11
CA THR A 129 -0.29 -17.84 -16.83
C THR A 129 -1.41 -18.08 -17.84
N GLU A 130 -2.28 -17.09 -18.09
CA GLU A 130 -3.34 -17.20 -19.10
C GLU A 130 -2.81 -17.49 -20.50
N LYS A 131 -1.69 -16.85 -20.89
CA LYS A 131 -1.03 -17.13 -22.17
C LYS A 131 -0.44 -18.53 -22.24
N PHE A 132 0.08 -19.04 -21.13
CA PHE A 132 0.60 -20.39 -21.05
C PHE A 132 -0.52 -21.42 -21.19
N ASP A 133 -1.64 -21.21 -20.51
CA ASP A 133 -2.84 -22.05 -20.63
C ASP A 133 -3.39 -22.02 -22.08
N GLN A 134 -3.38 -20.86 -22.74
CA GLN A 134 -3.75 -20.74 -24.15
C GLN A 134 -2.77 -21.47 -25.08
N LEU A 135 -1.46 -21.48 -24.76
CA LEU A 135 -0.47 -22.23 -25.54
C LEU A 135 -0.75 -23.74 -25.51
N GLU A 136 -1.07 -24.28 -24.33
CA GLU A 136 -1.45 -25.68 -24.15
C GLU A 136 -2.73 -26.02 -24.92
N ASN A 137 -3.73 -25.16 -24.85
CA ASN A 137 -5.06 -25.42 -25.41
C ASN A 137 -5.17 -25.18 -26.91
N ASP A 138 -4.56 -24.13 -27.47
CA ASP A 138 -4.84 -23.69 -28.86
C ASP A 138 -3.64 -23.77 -29.81
N LEU A 139 -2.41 -23.73 -29.31
CA LEU A 139 -1.20 -23.52 -30.15
C LEU A 139 -0.28 -24.74 -30.26
N LEU A 140 -0.44 -25.78 -29.43
CA LEU A 140 0.32 -27.01 -29.61
C LEU A 140 -0.06 -27.67 -30.96
N PRO A 141 0.92 -27.93 -31.86
CA PRO A 141 0.70 -28.74 -33.05
C PRO A 141 0.05 -30.07 -32.68
N ALA A 142 -0.84 -30.59 -33.54
CA ALA A 142 -1.60 -31.81 -33.27
C ALA A 142 -0.71 -33.00 -32.83
N GLY A 143 0.51 -33.10 -33.38
CA GLY A 143 1.50 -34.10 -32.98
C GLY A 143 1.98 -33.95 -31.53
N GLN A 144 2.16 -32.73 -31.03
CA GLN A 144 2.57 -32.48 -29.65
C GLN A 144 1.42 -32.72 -28.65
N LYS A 145 0.18 -32.38 -29.01
CA LYS A 145 -1.00 -32.75 -28.21
C LYS A 145 -1.17 -34.26 -28.08
N SER A 146 -0.99 -34.98 -29.19
CA SER A 146 -1.02 -36.45 -29.21
C SER A 146 0.09 -37.06 -28.35
N LEU A 147 1.32 -36.52 -28.45
CA LEU A 147 2.44 -36.97 -27.63
C LEU A 147 2.19 -36.74 -26.14
N LEU A 148 1.68 -35.58 -25.75
CA LEU A 148 1.33 -35.26 -24.36
C LEU A 148 0.33 -36.28 -23.80
N GLY A 149 -0.74 -36.56 -24.55
CA GLY A 149 -1.74 -37.57 -24.17
C GLY A 149 -1.19 -39.00 -24.11
N ASN A 150 -0.19 -39.34 -24.94
CA ASN A 150 0.48 -40.65 -24.89
C ASN A 150 1.40 -40.76 -23.66
N VAL A 151 2.14 -39.70 -23.34
CA VAL A 151 2.99 -39.65 -22.14
C VAL A 151 2.15 -39.73 -20.88
N HIS A 152 1.02 -39.03 -20.82
CA HIS A 152 0.11 -39.08 -19.68
C HIS A 152 -0.45 -40.49 -19.45
N ARG A 153 -0.94 -41.15 -20.52
CA ARG A 153 -1.41 -42.55 -20.44
C ARG A 153 -0.31 -43.53 -20.04
N PHE A 154 0.92 -43.33 -20.52
CA PHE A 154 2.06 -44.14 -20.10
C PHE A 154 2.33 -43.98 -18.60
N TYR A 155 2.30 -42.74 -18.10
CA TYR A 155 2.48 -42.45 -16.68
C TYR A 155 1.40 -43.10 -15.81
N GLU A 156 0.12 -42.97 -16.19
CA GLU A 156 -1.00 -43.63 -15.48
C GLU A 156 -0.84 -45.16 -15.44
N ALA A 157 -0.45 -45.76 -16.56
CA ALA A 157 -0.19 -47.20 -16.64
C ALA A 157 1.00 -47.61 -15.75
N LEU A 158 2.05 -46.79 -15.70
CA LEU A 158 3.23 -47.03 -14.86
C LEU A 158 2.88 -46.94 -13.37
N CYS A 159 2.09 -45.94 -12.96
CA CYS A 159 1.59 -45.82 -11.59
C CYS A 159 0.72 -47.02 -11.20
N SER A 160 -0.23 -47.40 -12.07
CA SER A 160 -1.10 -48.56 -11.83
C SER A 160 -0.31 -49.86 -11.67
N ALA A 161 0.73 -50.06 -12.48
CA ALA A 161 1.61 -51.22 -12.39
C ALA A 161 2.50 -51.22 -11.15
N ALA A 162 2.87 -50.05 -10.61
CA ALA A 162 3.65 -49.94 -9.38
C ALA A 162 2.83 -50.19 -8.11
N GLU A 163 1.50 -50.04 -8.19
CA GLU A 163 0.55 -50.33 -7.11
C GLU A 163 0.04 -51.78 -7.12
N SER A 164 0.44 -52.59 -8.11
CA SER A 164 0.08 -54.01 -8.30
C SER A 164 1.16 -54.95 -7.74
#